data_AF-A0A5N5RM62-F1
#
_entry.id   AF-A0A5N5RM62-F1
#
_cell.length_a   1.000
_cell.length_b   1.000
_cell.length_c   1.000
_cell.angle_alpha   90.00
_cell.angle_beta   90.00
_cell.angle_gamma   90.00
#
_symmetry.space_group_name_H-M   'P 1'
#
loop_
_entity.id
_entity.type
_entity.pdbx_description
1 polymer ?
#
loop_
_entity_poly.entity_id
_entity_poly.type
_entity_poly.pdbx_seq_one_letter_code
_entity_poly.pdbx_strand_id
1 'polypeptide(L)' 'MSGDRACSERRYGDWLAMNPLLDSRPDLAFRLHAEYWRNAAQGHRNAINACMCLARANGVTGPLTCDRPSAARTLI' A
#
# COMPACT_ATOMS: atom_id res chain seq x y z
N MET A 1 -18.22 -3.56 -13.01
CA MET A 1 -17.01 -2.72 -12.95
C MET A 1 -16.33 -3.02 -11.63
N SER A 2 -15.20 -3.76 -11.65
CA SER A 2 -14.40 -4.08 -10.46
C SER A 2 -14.07 -2.78 -9.72
N GLY A 3 -14.64 -2.52 -8.55
CA GLY A 3 -14.17 -3.12 -7.30
C GLY A 3 -13.03 -2.33 -6.67
N ASP A 4 -12.44 -1.36 -7.40
CA ASP A 4 -11.41 -0.50 -6.87
C ASP A 4 -12.03 0.66 -6.06
N ARG A 5 -11.68 0.71 -4.78
CA ARG A 5 -12.28 1.64 -3.82
C ARG A 5 -11.52 2.97 -3.89
N ALA A 6 -12.21 4.08 -3.65
CA ALA A 6 -11.55 5.39 -3.58
C ALA A 6 -10.44 5.41 -2.52
N CYS A 7 -9.39 6.17 -2.80
CA CYS A 7 -8.31 6.42 -1.84
C CYS A 7 -8.84 7.11 -0.58
N SER A 8 -8.34 6.70 0.58
CA SER A 8 -8.58 7.39 1.84
C SER A 8 -7.41 7.19 2.80
N GLU A 9 -7.27 8.12 3.76
CA GLU A 9 -6.27 8.03 4.84
C GLU A 9 -6.40 6.72 5.62
N ARG A 10 -7.63 6.29 5.94
CA ARG A 10 -7.86 5.03 6.66
C ARG A 10 -7.27 3.83 5.91
N ARG A 11 -7.49 3.77 4.60
CA ARG A 11 -6.98 2.66 3.77
C ARG A 11 -5.46 2.71 3.61
N TYR A 12 -4.90 3.90 3.52
CA TYR A 12 -3.44 4.08 3.48
C TYR A 12 -2.82 3.63 4.80
N GLY A 13 -3.40 4.03 5.94
CA GLY A 13 -2.98 3.58 7.27
C GLY A 13 -3.11 2.07 7.45
N ASP A 14 -4.22 1.46 6.99
CA ASP A 14 -4.40 0.00 6.99
C ASP A 14 -3.27 -0.69 6.21
N TRP A 15 -2.90 -0.15 5.03
CA TRP A 15 -1.80 -0.67 4.22
C TRP A 15 -0.43 -0.52 4.90
N LEU A 16 -0.13 0.65 5.49
CA LEU A 16 1.12 0.84 6.24
C LEU A 16 1.23 -0.13 7.43
N ALA A 17 0.15 -0.32 8.18
CA ALA A 17 0.12 -1.25 9.32
C ALA A 17 0.38 -2.71 8.90
N MET A 18 -0.01 -3.09 7.68
CA MET A 18 0.29 -4.42 7.12
C MET A 18 1.73 -4.56 6.61
N ASN A 19 2.44 -3.45 6.42
CA ASN A 19 3.78 -3.41 5.84
C ASN A 19 4.76 -2.74 6.82
N PRO A 20 5.11 -3.39 7.95
CA PRO A 20 5.95 -2.80 9.01
C PRO A 20 7.35 -2.40 8.54
N LEU A 21 7.83 -2.95 7.42
CA LEU A 21 9.08 -2.56 6.76
C LEU A 21 9.06 -1.11 6.24
N LEU A 22 7.89 -0.55 6.00
CA LEU A 22 7.70 0.83 5.55
C LEU A 22 7.57 1.78 6.74
N ASP A 23 6.99 1.30 7.84
CA ASP A 23 6.80 2.06 9.08
C ASP A 23 8.14 2.32 9.79
N SER A 24 9.11 1.42 9.68
CA SER A 24 10.47 1.60 10.23
C SER A 24 11.33 2.65 9.51
N ARG A 25 10.79 3.33 8.49
CA ARG A 25 11.50 4.32 7.66
C ARG A 25 10.65 5.60 7.49
N PRO A 26 10.70 6.55 8.43
CA PRO A 26 9.82 7.72 8.44
C PRO A 26 9.96 8.60 7.19
N ASP A 27 11.19 8.75 6.66
CA ASP A 27 11.45 9.51 5.43
C ASP A 27 10.77 8.88 4.20
N LEU A 28 10.72 7.54 4.19
CA LEU A 28 10.06 6.78 3.14
C LEU A 28 8.54 6.86 3.30
N ALA A 29 8.02 6.74 4.52
CA ALA A 29 6.59 6.83 4.80
C ALA A 29 5.97 8.15 4.32
N PHE A 30 6.67 9.28 4.49
CA PHE A 30 6.24 10.58 3.96
C PHE A 30 6.18 10.61 2.42
N ARG A 31 7.21 10.07 1.76
CA ARG A 31 7.26 9.99 0.29
C ARG A 31 6.19 9.06 -0.28
N LEU A 32 5.91 7.96 0.42
CA LEU A 32 4.84 7.03 0.05
C LEU A 32 3.45 7.66 0.18
N HIS A 33 3.23 8.48 1.20
CA HIS A 33 1.97 9.22 1.38
C HIS A 33 1.74 10.20 0.24
N ALA A 34 2.76 10.98 -0.13
CA ALA A 34 2.69 11.86 -1.28
C ALA A 34 2.42 11.09 -2.59
N GLU A 35 3.09 9.96 -2.80
CA GLU A 35 2.90 9.14 -4.00
C GLU A 35 1.49 8.51 -4.07
N TYR A 36 0.95 8.09 -2.91
CA TYR A 36 -0.42 7.58 -2.81
C TYR A 36 -1.44 8.61 -3.27
N TRP A 37 -1.33 9.85 -2.77
CA TRP A 37 -2.25 10.93 -3.12
C TRP A 37 -2.09 11.44 -4.55
N ARG A 38 -0.86 11.44 -5.10
CA ARG A 38 -0.63 11.75 -6.53
C ARG A 38 -1.36 10.78 -7.45
N ASN A 39 -1.52 9.53 -7.04
CA ASN A 39 -2.19 8.48 -7.80
C ASN A 39 -3.65 8.28 -7.38
N ALA A 40 -4.22 9.15 -6.53
CA ALA A 40 -5.55 8.94 -5.95
C ALA A 40 -6.66 8.82 -7.00
N ALA A 41 -6.54 9.55 -8.12
CA ALA A 41 -7.50 9.51 -9.23
C ALA A 41 -7.57 8.15 -9.94
N GLN A 42 -6.54 7.30 -9.78
CA GLN A 42 -6.46 5.98 -10.39
C GLN A 42 -7.05 4.88 -9.50
N GLY A 43 -7.50 5.23 -8.29
CA GLY A 43 -8.05 4.31 -7.31
C GLY A 43 -7.00 3.71 -6.36
N HIS A 44 -7.48 3.17 -5.24
CA HIS A 44 -6.66 2.70 -4.13
C HIS A 44 -5.61 1.67 -4.55
N ARG A 45 -5.96 0.64 -5.33
CA ARG A 45 -5.00 -0.42 -5.66
C ARG A 45 -3.87 0.08 -6.55
N ASN A 46 -4.18 0.97 -7.48
CA ASN A 46 -3.17 1.58 -8.35
C ASN A 46 -2.26 2.52 -7.57
N ALA A 47 -2.82 3.31 -6.65
CA ALA A 47 -2.04 4.16 -5.76
C ALA A 47 -1.09 3.33 -4.86
N ILE A 48 -1.57 2.22 -4.30
CA ILE A 48 -0.74 1.29 -3.51
C ILE A 48 0.35 0.62 -4.35
N ASN A 49 0.06 0.24 -5.59
CA ASN A 49 1.08 -0.29 -6.50
C ASN A 49 2.19 0.74 -6.79
N ALA A 50 1.84 2.01 -7.01
CA ALA A 50 2.81 3.08 -7.18
C ALA A 50 3.69 3.25 -5.92
N CYS A 51 3.08 3.22 -4.73
CA CYS A 51 3.82 3.23 -3.46
C CYS A 51 4.78 2.05 -3.34
N MET A 52 4.37 0.83 -3.70
CA MET A 52 5.25 -0.33 -3.67
C MET A 52 6.43 -0.20 -4.64
N CYS A 53 6.20 0.30 -5.86
CA CYS A 53 7.27 0.60 -6.80
C CYS A 53 8.26 1.62 -6.22
N LEU A 54 7.77 2.69 -5.60
CA LEU A 54 8.61 3.68 -4.94
C LEU A 54 9.39 3.08 -3.75
N ALA A 55 8.77 2.21 -2.95
CA ALA A 55 9.44 1.51 -1.86
C ALA A 55 10.58 0.62 -2.37
N ARG A 56 10.34 -0.15 -3.45
CA ARG A 56 11.38 -0.98 -4.10
C ARG A 56 12.54 -0.12 -4.62
N ALA A 57 12.24 0.99 -5.28
CA ALA A 57 13.25 1.93 -5.77
C ALA A 57 14.11 2.56 -4.65
N ASN A 58 13.60 2.57 -3.41
CA ASN A 58 14.31 3.05 -2.22
C ASN A 58 14.92 1.91 -1.38
N GLY A 59 15.10 0.73 -1.96
CA GLY A 59 15.82 -0.39 -1.35
C GLY A 59 15.00 -1.26 -0.41
N VAL A 60 13.66 -1.16 -0.40
CA VAL A 60 12.82 -2.12 0.32
C VAL A 60 12.83 -3.44 -0.44
N THR A 61 13.47 -4.46 0.10
CA THR A 61 13.60 -5.78 -0.55
C THR A 61 12.63 -6.83 -0.02
N GLY A 62 12.08 -6.60 1.18
CA GLY A 62 11.15 -7.53 1.82
C GLY A 62 9.77 -7.64 1.15
N PRO A 63 8.93 -8.57 1.62
CA PRO A 63 7.59 -8.77 1.08
C PRO A 63 6.71 -7.54 1.36
N LEU A 64 5.99 -7.08 0.34
CA LEU A 64 5.00 -6.01 0.45
C LEU A 64 3.63 -6.55 0.05
N THR A 65 2.62 -6.20 0.83
CA THR A 65 1.25 -6.69 0.69
C THR A 65 0.34 -5.56 0.22
N CYS A 66 -0.39 -5.79 -0.87
CA CYS A 66 -1.28 -4.81 -1.50
C CYS A 66 -2.72 -4.81 -0.96
N ASP A 67 -3.14 -5.94 -0.39
CA ASP A 67 -4.47 -6.17 0.15
C ASP A 67 -4.30 -7.02 1.41
N ARG A 68 -5.14 -6.80 2.43
CA ARG A 68 -5.16 -7.74 3.57
C ARG A 68 -5.37 -9.12 2.98
N PRO A 69 -4.51 -10.12 3.24
CA PRO A 69 -4.79 -11.46 2.76
C PRO A 69 -6.20 -11.78 3.22
N SER A 70 -7.15 -11.87 2.29
CA SER A 70 -8.47 -12.40 2.58
C SER A 70 -8.16 -13.73 3.23
N ALA A 71 -8.38 -13.81 4.55
CA ALA A 71 -8.04 -14.98 5.35
C ALA A 71 -8.38 -16.18 4.49
N ALA A 72 -7.35 -16.89 4.05
CA ALA A 72 -7.52 -17.97 3.09
C ALA A 72 -8.66 -18.82 3.62
N ARG A 73 -9.65 -19.06 2.77
CA ARG A 73 -10.62 -20.14 2.96
C ARG A 73 -9.82 -21.40 3.20
N THR A 74 -9.48 -21.68 4.45
CA THR A 74 -9.23 -23.02 4.95
C THR A 74 -10.60 -23.66 5.00
N LEU A 75 -11.09 -24.06 3.84
CA LEU A 75 -12.12 -25.08 3.77
C LEU A 75 -11.38 -26.41 3.91
N ILE A 76 -11.34 -26.84 5.17
CA ILE A 76 -11.29 -28.25 5.60
C ILE A 76 -12.30 -29.08 4.83
#